data_AF-A0A1M3KIA7-F1
#
_entry.id   AF-A0A1M3KIA7-F1
#
_cell.length_a   1.000
_cell.length_b   1.000
_cell.length_c   1.000
_cell.angle_alpha   90.00
_cell.angle_beta   90.00
_cell.angle_gamma   90.00
#
_symmetry.space_group_name_H-M   'P 1'
#
loop_
_entity.id
_entity.type
_entity.pdbx_description
1 polymer ?
#
loop_
_entity_poly.entity_id
_entity_poly.type
_entity_poly.pdbx_seq_one_letter_code
_entity_poly.pdbx_strand_id
1 'polypeptide(L)'
;MIGSFLYSSRPRPDDVAIWLQDRGAAGSARIVLPARIERMMTESNYPPPAPTMSIESALSYGIFLAVRTGTSLVIAGDRAAWNADWGYLTDLSKFPAVGLVAQDDQQD
;
A
#
# COMPACT_ATOMS: atom_id res chain seq x y z
N MET A 1 -14.31 1.49 10.71
CA MET A 1 -12.95 2.05 10.70
C MET A 1 -11.97 0.91 10.41
N ILE A 2 -11.27 0.95 9.27
CA ILE A 2 -10.48 -0.17 8.73
C ILE A 2 -9.01 -0.15 9.21
N GLY A 3 -8.49 0.99 9.71
CA GLY A 3 -7.19 1.02 10.40
C GLY A 3 -6.42 2.33 10.26
N SER A 4 -5.12 2.29 10.60
CA SER A 4 -4.16 3.37 10.31
C SER A 4 -3.30 2.96 9.13
N PHE A 5 -3.18 3.83 8.13
CA PHE A 5 -2.46 3.59 6.90
C PHE A 5 -1.34 4.61 6.71
N LEU A 6 -0.25 4.20 6.08
CA LEU A 6 0.85 5.09 5.71
C LEU A 6 0.59 5.68 4.32
N TYR A 7 0.74 6.98 4.17
CA TYR A 7 0.71 7.68 2.90
C TYR A 7 2.14 8.09 2.51
N SER A 8 2.52 7.78 1.27
CA SER A 8 3.77 8.25 0.66
C SER A 8 3.55 8.64 -0.80
N SER A 9 3.96 9.85 -1.16
CA SER A 9 4.02 10.29 -2.57
C SER A 9 5.16 9.63 -3.35
N ARG A 10 6.08 8.95 -2.65
CA ARG A 10 7.21 8.20 -3.21
C ARG A 10 7.33 6.85 -2.48
N PRO A 11 6.49 5.86 -2.83
CA PRO A 11 6.61 4.51 -2.29
C PRO A 11 8.03 3.98 -2.46
N ARG A 12 8.52 3.19 -1.49
CA ARG A 12 9.83 2.54 -1.63
C ARG A 12 9.73 1.43 -2.69
N PRO A 13 10.85 1.07 -3.34
CA PRO A 13 10.86 0.02 -4.35
C PRO A 13 10.35 -1.35 -3.87
N ASP A 14 10.36 -1.60 -2.56
CA ASP A 14 9.94 -2.85 -1.93
C ASP A 14 8.54 -2.78 -1.30
N ASP A 15 7.85 -1.64 -1.38
CA ASP A 15 6.51 -1.48 -0.83
C ASP A 15 5.45 -1.97 -1.83
N VAL A 16 4.43 -2.67 -1.34
CA VAL A 16 3.16 -2.79 -2.07
C VAL A 16 2.47 -1.42 -1.97
N ALA A 17 2.23 -0.79 -3.12
CA ALA A 17 1.61 0.53 -3.15
C ALA A 17 0.19 0.48 -3.72
N ILE A 18 -0.77 1.02 -2.97
CA ILE A 18 -2.11 1.30 -3.47
C ILE A 18 -2.11 2.73 -4.00
N TRP A 19 -2.14 2.87 -5.32
CA TRP A 19 -2.13 4.15 -5.99
C TRP A 19 -3.56 4.64 -6.23
N LEU A 20 -3.98 5.63 -5.45
CA LEU A 20 -5.25 6.31 -5.59
C LEU A 20 -5.27 7.18 -6.85
N GLN A 21 -6.38 7.12 -7.58
CA GLN A 21 -6.64 7.86 -8.79
C GLN A 21 -8.01 8.53 -8.68
N ASP A 22 -8.05 9.85 -8.84
CA ASP A 22 -9.32 10.54 -9.00
C ASP A 22 -9.84 10.35 -10.43
N ARG A 23 -11.03 9.76 -10.53
CA ARG A 23 -11.82 9.63 -11.76
C ARG A 23 -13.30 9.94 -11.49
N GLY A 24 -13.57 10.94 -10.64
CA GLY A 24 -14.93 11.38 -10.33
C GLY A 24 -15.56 10.62 -9.16
N ALA A 25 -16.90 10.51 -9.17
CA ALA A 25 -17.72 10.29 -7.98
C ALA A 25 -17.41 9.05 -7.12
N ALA A 26 -16.77 8.01 -7.68
CA ALA A 26 -16.48 6.77 -6.94
C ALA A 26 -15.00 6.55 -6.62
N GLY A 27 -14.08 7.39 -7.12
CA GLY A 27 -12.64 7.14 -7.04
C GLY A 27 -12.21 5.81 -7.67
N SER A 28 -10.92 5.62 -7.89
CA SER A 28 -10.39 4.31 -8.28
C SER A 28 -8.98 4.14 -7.73
N ALA A 29 -8.52 2.90 -7.67
CA ALA A 29 -7.15 2.61 -7.30
C ALA A 29 -6.56 1.55 -8.22
N ARG A 30 -5.23 1.55 -8.28
CA ARG A 30 -4.45 0.45 -8.85
C ARG A 30 -3.41 -0.01 -7.84
N ILE A 31 -3.07 -1.28 -7.87
CA ILE A 31 -1.97 -1.81 -7.06
C ILE A 31 -0.70 -1.76 -7.91
N VAL A 32 0.34 -1.18 -7.35
CA VAL A 32 1.69 -1.16 -7.92
C VAL A 32 2.54 -2.09 -7.07
N LEU A 33 3.14 -3.09 -7.73
CA LEU A 33 3.91 -4.13 -7.07
C LEU A 33 5.40 -3.96 -7.38
N PRO A 34 6.28 -4.21 -6.39
CA PRO A 34 7.68 -4.46 -6.63
C PRO A 34 7.88 -5.63 -7.60
N ALA A 35 8.85 -5.54 -8.50
CA ALA A 35 9.15 -6.60 -9.47
C ALA A 35 9.41 -7.97 -8.80
N ARG A 36 9.98 -7.97 -7.57
CA ARG A 36 10.17 -9.17 -6.76
C ARG A 36 8.83 -9.82 -6.38
N ILE A 37 7.84 -9.02 -5.99
CA ILE A 37 6.51 -9.51 -5.61
C ILE A 37 5.74 -10.00 -6.84
N GLU A 38 5.80 -9.27 -7.96
CA GLU A 38 5.17 -9.71 -9.22
C GLU A 38 5.67 -11.08 -9.66
N ARG A 39 6.99 -11.30 -9.57
CA ARG A 39 7.59 -12.60 -9.90
C ARG A 39 7.08 -13.70 -8.96
N MET A 40 7.11 -13.44 -7.66
CA MET A 40 6.65 -14.42 -6.66
C MET A 40 5.18 -14.79 -6.84
N MET A 41 4.32 -13.82 -7.17
CA MET A 41 2.91 -14.07 -7.47
C MET A 41 2.73 -14.94 -8.71
N THR A 42 3.49 -14.63 -9.77
CA THR A 42 3.49 -15.41 -11.01
C THR A 42 3.91 -16.86 -10.75
N GLU A 43 4.99 -17.07 -10.00
CA GLU A 43 5.48 -18.41 -9.63
C GLU A 43 4.50 -19.19 -8.75
N SER A 44 3.71 -18.48 -7.94
CA SER A 44 2.70 -19.05 -7.05
C SER A 44 1.32 -19.22 -7.71
N ASN A 45 1.19 -18.93 -9.01
CA ASN A 45 -0.07 -18.95 -9.77
C ASN A 45 -1.19 -18.08 -9.14
N TYR A 46 -0.83 -16.96 -8.50
CA TYR A 46 -1.82 -15.98 -8.08
C TYR A 46 -2.24 -15.12 -9.29
N PRO A 47 -3.53 -14.78 -9.42
CA PRO A 47 -3.96 -13.84 -10.45
C PRO A 47 -3.30 -12.47 -10.21
N PRO A 48 -2.87 -11.77 -11.27
CA PRO A 48 -2.37 -10.41 -11.12
C PRO A 48 -3.51 -9.48 -10.66
N PRO A 49 -3.20 -8.38 -9.94
CA PRO A 49 -4.18 -7.35 -9.65
C PRO A 49 -4.80 -6.83 -10.94
N ALA A 50 -6.10 -6.52 -10.91
CA ALA A 50 -6.71 -5.82 -12.04
C ALA A 50 -6.03 -4.45 -12.25
N PRO A 51 -5.92 -3.96 -13.50
CA PRO A 51 -5.24 -2.70 -13.80
C PRO A 51 -5.80 -1.50 -13.04
N THR A 52 -7.11 -1.51 -12.77
CA THR A 52 -7.84 -0.54 -11.95
C THR A 52 -9.00 -1.24 -11.26
N MET A 53 -9.30 -0.85 -10.02
CA MET A 53 -10.41 -1.38 -9.22
C MET A 53 -10.94 -0.34 -8.24
N SER A 54 -12.00 -0.67 -7.49
CA SER A 54 -12.48 0.18 -6.40
C SER A 54 -11.41 0.32 -5.32
N ILE A 55 -11.42 1.42 -4.57
CA ILE A 55 -10.41 1.66 -3.54
C ILE A 55 -10.50 0.59 -2.44
N GLU A 56 -11.70 0.15 -2.08
CA GLU A 56 -11.94 -0.92 -1.10
C GLU A 56 -11.39 -2.26 -1.55
N SER A 57 -11.55 -2.57 -2.85
CA SER A 57 -11.00 -3.80 -3.45
C SER A 57 -9.48 -3.75 -3.44
N ALA A 58 -8.89 -2.59 -3.80
CA ALA A 58 -7.45 -2.40 -3.78
C ALA A 58 -6.88 -2.46 -2.36
N LEU A 59 -7.58 -1.91 -1.35
CA LEU A 59 -7.22 -2.02 0.07
C LEU A 59 -7.23 -3.47 0.53
N SER A 60 -8.32 -4.18 0.28
CA SER A 60 -8.46 -5.58 0.71
C SER A 60 -7.37 -6.46 0.09
N TYR A 61 -7.14 -6.31 -1.21
CA TYR A 61 -6.15 -7.11 -1.91
C TYR A 61 -4.70 -6.68 -1.60
N GLY A 62 -4.44 -5.38 -1.46
CA GLY A 62 -3.14 -4.85 -1.07
C GLY A 62 -2.72 -5.30 0.32
N ILE A 63 -3.64 -5.30 1.30
CA ILE A 63 -3.39 -5.86 2.64
C ILE A 63 -3.05 -7.34 2.55
N PHE A 64 -3.85 -8.11 1.80
CA PHE A 64 -3.56 -9.53 1.58
C PHE A 64 -2.15 -9.75 1.01
N LEU A 65 -1.77 -8.99 -0.01
CA LEU A 65 -0.45 -9.09 -0.63
C LEU A 65 0.67 -8.71 0.33
N ALA A 66 0.54 -7.59 1.05
CA ALA A 66 1.53 -7.16 2.03
C ALA A 66 1.76 -8.21 3.12
N VAL A 67 0.68 -8.77 3.69
CA VAL A 67 0.76 -9.84 4.70
C VAL A 67 1.37 -11.11 4.11
N ARG A 68 0.92 -11.53 2.91
CA ARG A 68 1.39 -12.77 2.28
C ARG A 68 2.86 -12.71 1.90
N THR A 69 3.34 -11.54 1.52
CA THR A 69 4.71 -11.30 1.05
C THR A 69 5.66 -10.85 2.16
N GLY A 70 5.15 -10.53 3.34
CA GLY A 70 5.93 -9.95 4.43
C GLY A 70 6.49 -8.56 4.07
N THR A 71 5.76 -7.79 3.26
CA THR A 71 6.18 -6.45 2.82
C THR A 71 5.30 -5.35 3.39
N SER A 72 5.78 -4.12 3.31
CA SER A 72 5.01 -2.95 3.76
C SER A 72 3.94 -2.58 2.74
N LEU A 73 2.79 -2.14 3.24
CA LEU A 73 1.73 -1.54 2.45
C LEU A 73 1.78 -0.02 2.61
N VAL A 74 1.73 0.70 1.49
CA VAL A 74 1.62 2.17 1.49
C VAL A 74 0.51 2.63 0.55
N ILE A 75 -0.15 3.72 0.93
CA ILE A 75 -1.10 4.45 0.08
C ILE A 75 -0.34 5.56 -0.65
N ALA A 76 -0.61 5.74 -1.93
CA ALA A 76 0.06 6.71 -2.78
C ALA A 76 -0.94 7.35 -3.77
N GLY A 77 -0.47 8.32 -4.56
CA GLY A 77 -1.30 8.99 -5.56
C GLY A 77 -2.16 10.11 -4.96
N ASP A 78 -3.38 10.26 -5.48
CA ASP A 78 -4.25 11.37 -5.11
C ASP A 78 -4.85 11.17 -3.71
N ARG A 79 -4.38 11.99 -2.76
CA ARG A 79 -4.85 11.96 -1.37
C ARG A 79 -6.30 12.40 -1.23
N ALA A 80 -6.80 13.25 -2.12
CA ALA A 80 -8.18 13.74 -2.04
C ALA A 80 -9.20 12.62 -2.28
N ALA A 81 -8.80 11.53 -2.95
CA ALA A 81 -9.63 10.35 -3.14
C ALA A 81 -9.77 9.47 -1.88
N TRP A 82 -9.09 9.80 -0.77
CA TRP A 82 -9.21 9.05 0.48
C TRP A 82 -10.47 9.41 1.24
N ASN A 83 -11.32 8.43 1.53
CA ASN A 83 -12.43 8.59 2.44
C ASN A 83 -11.97 8.41 3.90
N ALA A 84 -12.18 9.44 4.72
CA ALA A 84 -11.84 9.44 6.14
C ALA A 84 -12.54 8.34 6.96
N ASP A 85 -13.69 7.84 6.51
CA ASP A 85 -14.41 6.74 7.16
C ASP A 85 -13.67 5.40 7.07
N TRP A 86 -12.78 5.25 6.07
CA TRP A 86 -11.92 4.07 5.94
C TRP A 86 -10.83 4.05 7.00
N GLY A 87 -10.31 5.20 7.41
CA GLY A 87 -9.29 5.28 8.45
C GLY A 87 -8.40 6.51 8.32
N TYR A 88 -7.31 6.50 9.07
CA TYR A 88 -6.36 7.61 9.10
C TYR A 88 -5.20 7.38 8.12
N LEU A 89 -4.83 8.42 7.37
CA LEU A 89 -3.61 8.46 6.56
C LEU A 89 -2.51 9.25 7.26
N THR A 90 -1.50 8.54 7.72
CA THR A 90 -0.26 9.10 8.28
C THR A 90 0.71 9.39 7.16
N ASP A 91 1.00 10.67 6.94
CA ASP A 91 1.86 11.13 5.86
C ASP A 91 3.34 11.00 6.24
N LEU A 92 4.06 10.10 5.57
CA LEU A 92 5.48 9.84 5.84
C LEU A 92 6.38 11.01 5.49
N SER A 93 5.96 11.94 4.62
CA SER A 93 6.76 13.15 4.32
C SER A 93 6.89 14.09 5.51
N LYS A 94 5.98 13.97 6.49
CA LYS A 94 5.98 14.77 7.72
C LYS A 94 6.94 14.24 8.77
N PHE A 95 7.48 13.04 8.56
CA PHE A 95 8.49 12.44 9.43
C PHE A 95 9.82 12.46 8.66
N PRO A 96 10.74 13.40 8.95
CA PRO A 96 12.11 13.26 8.47
C PRO A 96 12.64 11.90 8.91
N ALA A 97 13.51 11.28 8.12
CA ALA A 97 14.00 9.89 8.25
C ALA A 97 14.85 9.61 9.52
N VAL A 98 14.45 10.16 10.66
CA VAL A 98 15.02 9.97 11.98
C VAL A 98 14.00 9.14 12.77
N GLY A 99 14.28 7.84 12.94
CA GLY A 99 13.69 7.09 14.05
C GLY A 99 12.71 5.96 13.74
N LEU A 100 12.56 5.48 12.51
CA LEU A 100 12.14 4.08 12.28
C LEU A 100 13.39 3.21 12.31
N VAL A 101 14.09 3.25 13.45
CA VAL A 101 15.06 2.22 13.82
C VAL A 101 14.23 0.95 13.92
N ALA A 102 14.52 -0.01 13.05
CA ALA A 102 14.11 -1.38 13.26
C ALA A 102 14.45 -1.72 14.71
N GLN A 103 13.47 -2.11 15.52
CA GLN A 103 13.78 -2.98 16.65
C GLN A 103 14.30 -4.26 16.02
N ASP A 104 15.60 -4.27 15.70
CA ASP A 104 16.39 -5.47 15.74
C ASP A 104 16.40 -5.87 17.21
N ASP A 105 15.40 -6.66 17.60
CA ASP A 105 15.49 -7.48 18.80
C ASP A 105 16.59 -8.52 18.55
N GLN A 106 17.83 -8.09 18.79
CA GLN A 106 18.96 -8.95 19.09
C GLN A 106 19.28 -8.84 20.58
N GLN A 107 19.70 -9.99 21.12
CA GLN A 107 20.26 -10.30 22.45
C GLN A 107 19.23 -10.95 23.39
N ASP A 108 19.46 -12.13 23.96
CA ASP A 108 20.47 -13.19 23.83
C ASP A 108 19.84 -14.45 24.48
#